data_AF-A0A841YBV5-F1
#
_entry.id   AF-A0A841YBV5-F1
#
_cell.length_a   1.000
_cell.length_b   1.000
_cell.length_c   1.000
_cell.angle_alpha   90.00
_cell.angle_beta   90.00
_cell.angle_gamma   90.00
#
_symmetry.space_group_name_H-M   'P 1'
#
loop_
_entity.id
_entity.type
_entity.pdbx_description
1 polymer ?
#
loop_
_entity_poly.entity_id
_entity_poly.type
_entity_poly.pdbx_seq_one_letter_code
_entity_poly.pdbx_strand_id
1 'polypeptide(L)'
;MRFIIAYLTVFILGIFSVLGIEALLFDELTTAHVFSAILFAAPLILVGSTVAEIFYGFSQKVSLGRFLLFGFIYGLAATVIILGIMQLTGTLMLVFISLLGGVIGAILSLIFFVFRGGKTLSGRASEK
;
A
#
# COMPACT_ATOMS: atom_id res chain seq x y z
N MET A 1 -20.39 -0.61 -4.36
CA MET A 1 -19.82 -1.96 -4.64
C MET A 1 -18.40 -1.93 -5.20
N ARG A 2 -18.08 -1.19 -6.28
CA ARG A 2 -16.72 -1.17 -6.86
C ARG A 2 -15.63 -0.72 -5.87
N PHE A 3 -15.94 0.25 -5.01
CA PHE A 3 -15.05 0.68 -3.93
C PHE A 3 -14.73 -0.44 -2.93
N ILE A 4 -15.76 -1.12 -2.42
CA ILE A 4 -15.61 -2.23 -1.48
C ILE A 4 -14.75 -3.34 -2.08
N ILE A 5 -14.93 -3.65 -3.38
CA ILE A 5 -14.13 -4.65 -4.09
C ILE A 5 -12.68 -4.18 -4.24
N ALA A 6 -12.45 -2.96 -4.72
CA ALA A 6 -11.09 -2.40 -4.84
C ALA A 6 -10.36 -2.39 -3.49
N TYR A 7 -11.08 -2.02 -2.44
CA TYR A 7 -10.59 -2.02 -1.07
C TYR A 7 -10.23 -3.43 -0.60
N LEU A 8 -11.12 -4.42 -0.72
CA LEU A 8 -10.88 -5.81 -0.35
C LEU A 8 -9.70 -6.42 -1.13
N THR A 9 -9.60 -6.12 -2.42
CA THR A 9 -8.48 -6.59 -3.25
C THR A 9 -7.16 -6.01 -2.77
N VAL A 10 -7.08 -4.69 -2.57
CA VAL A 10 -5.86 -4.05 -2.07
C VAL A 10 -5.53 -4.53 -0.67
N PHE A 11 -6.54 -4.74 0.18
CA PHE A 11 -6.39 -5.29 1.52
C PHE A 11 -5.73 -6.67 1.53
N ILE A 12 -6.27 -7.62 0.75
CA ILE A 12 -5.72 -8.97 0.64
C ILE A 12 -4.31 -8.95 0.06
N LEU A 13 -4.09 -8.18 -1.01
CA LEU A 13 -2.77 -8.06 -1.63
C LEU A 13 -1.75 -7.39 -0.71
N GLY A 14 -2.18 -6.44 0.11
CA GLY A 14 -1.33 -5.81 1.11
C GLY A 14 -0.93 -6.77 2.23
N ILE A 15 -1.85 -7.63 2.70
CA ILE A 15 -1.50 -8.70 3.65
C ILE A 15 -0.44 -9.63 3.05
N PHE A 16 -0.62 -10.08 1.81
CA PHE A 16 0.38 -10.92 1.13
C PHE A 16 1.71 -10.20 0.93
N SER A 17 1.66 -8.89 0.70
CA SER A 17 2.87 -8.08 0.54
C SER A 17 3.66 -7.96 1.85
N VAL A 18 2.97 -7.74 2.97
CA VAL A 18 3.61 -7.72 4.30
C VAL A 18 4.15 -9.10 4.66
N LEU A 19 3.40 -10.17 4.39
CA LEU A 19 3.89 -11.55 4.53
C LEU A 19 5.13 -11.82 3.68
N GLY A 20 5.18 -11.31 2.45
CA GLY A 20 6.36 -11.42 1.59
C GLY A 20 7.57 -10.69 2.16
N ILE A 21 7.38 -9.49 2.74
CA ILE A 21 8.44 -8.76 3.43
C ILE A 21 8.91 -9.49 4.68
N GLU A 22 7.98 -10.04 5.48
CA GLU A 22 8.32 -10.82 6.67
C GLU A 22 9.08 -12.11 6.29
N ALA A 23 8.71 -12.79 5.21
CA ALA A 23 9.44 -13.96 4.70
C ALA A 23 10.86 -13.62 4.23
N LEU A 24 11.10 -12.38 3.80
CA LEU A 24 12.45 -11.90 3.44
C LEU A 24 13.27 -11.49 4.68
N LEU A 25 12.61 -11.10 5.77
CA LEU A 25 13.24 -10.68 7.02
C LEU A 25 13.52 -11.85 7.96
N PHE A 26 12.69 -12.88 7.91
CA PHE A 26 12.72 -14.01 8.83
C PHE A 26 12.74 -15.32 8.04
N ASP A 27 13.65 -16.23 8.42
CA ASP A 27 13.81 -17.53 7.75
C ASP A 27 12.56 -18.43 7.85
N GLU A 28 11.70 -18.24 8.86
CA GLU A 28 10.48 -19.02 9.05
C GLU A 28 9.23 -18.15 9.26
N LEU A 29 8.23 -18.36 8.40
CA LEU A 29 6.89 -17.78 8.57
C LEU A 29 6.09 -18.55 9.62
N THR A 30 6.20 -18.11 10.88
CA THR A 30 5.33 -18.58 11.95
C THR A 30 3.91 -18.01 11.84
N THR A 31 2.95 -18.62 12.55
CA THR A 31 1.58 -18.09 12.66
C THR A 31 1.56 -16.66 13.23
N ALA A 32 2.51 -16.30 14.08
CA ALA A 32 2.62 -14.95 14.64
C ALA A 32 2.94 -13.90 13.57
N HIS A 33 3.79 -14.24 12.59
CA HIS A 33 4.09 -13.40 11.42
C HIS A 33 2.82 -13.15 10.58
N VAL A 34 2.02 -14.20 10.34
CA VAL A 34 0.74 -14.04 9.64
C VAL A 34 -0.20 -13.06 10.35
N PHE A 35 -0.30 -13.13 11.68
CA PHE A 35 -1.12 -12.21 12.45
C PHE A 35 -0.54 -10.79 12.48
N SER A 36 0.77 -10.61 12.59
CA SER A 36 1.39 -9.28 12.49
C SER A 36 1.17 -8.66 11.12
N ALA A 37 1.33 -9.43 10.05
CA ALA A 37 1.07 -8.97 8.69
C ALA A 37 -0.36 -8.44 8.51
N ILE A 38 -1.35 -9.15 9.07
CA ILE A 38 -2.76 -8.71 9.05
C ILE A 38 -2.94 -7.43 9.87
N LEU A 39 -2.41 -7.40 11.10
CA LEU A 39 -2.54 -6.25 12.01
C LEU A 39 -1.85 -4.99 11.48
N PHE A 40 -0.77 -5.14 10.71
CA PHE A 40 -0.07 -4.02 10.08
C PHE A 40 -0.74 -3.58 8.77
N ALA A 41 -1.07 -4.52 7.87
CA ALA A 41 -1.64 -4.19 6.57
C ALA A 41 -3.02 -3.53 6.69
N ALA A 42 -3.84 -3.97 7.64
CA ALA A 42 -5.22 -3.52 7.77
C ALA A 42 -5.39 -1.99 8.01
N PRO A 43 -4.82 -1.40 9.08
CA PRO A 43 -4.92 0.03 9.33
C PRO A 43 -4.18 0.86 8.27
N LEU A 44 -3.06 0.36 7.72
CA LEU A 44 -2.32 1.03 6.65
C LEU A 44 -3.16 1.18 5.38
N ILE A 45 -3.85 0.13 4.99
CA ILE A 45 -4.69 0.16 3.78
C ILE A 45 -5.95 0.97 4.04
N LEU A 46 -6.52 0.92 5.24
CA LEU A 46 -7.70 1.69 5.63
C LEU A 46 -7.41 3.19 5.68
N VAL A 47 -6.33 3.60 6.35
CA VAL A 47 -5.90 5.00 6.40
C VAL A 47 -5.43 5.48 5.03
N GLY A 48 -4.60 4.71 4.33
CA GLY A 48 -4.09 5.05 3.01
C GLY A 48 -5.20 5.21 1.95
N SER A 49 -6.17 4.28 1.93
CA SER A 49 -7.32 4.37 1.02
C SER A 49 -8.26 5.51 1.37
N THR A 50 -8.46 5.82 2.66
CA THR A 50 -9.30 6.93 3.11
C THR A 50 -8.65 8.28 2.82
N VAL A 51 -7.35 8.43 3.05
CA VAL A 51 -6.59 9.64 2.69
C VAL A 51 -6.56 9.83 1.17
N ALA A 52 -6.35 8.75 0.41
CA ALA A 52 -6.47 8.77 -1.04
C ALA A 52 -7.89 9.16 -1.49
N GLU A 53 -8.93 8.69 -0.81
CA GLU A 53 -10.30 9.06 -1.14
C GLU A 53 -10.61 10.53 -0.82
N ILE A 54 -10.13 11.06 0.31
CA ILE A 54 -10.32 12.47 0.68
C ILE A 54 -9.53 13.38 -0.28
N PHE A 55 -8.27 13.06 -0.57
CA PHE A 55 -7.45 13.88 -1.47
C PHE A 55 -7.87 13.77 -2.94
N TYR A 56 -8.31 12.59 -3.40
CA TYR A 56 -8.56 12.33 -4.82
C TYR A 56 -10.03 12.20 -5.21
N GLY A 57 -10.90 11.85 -4.26
CA GLY A 57 -12.35 11.93 -4.43
C GLY A 57 -12.84 13.38 -4.49
N PHE A 58 -12.15 14.32 -3.81
CA PHE A 58 -12.48 15.75 -3.87
C PHE A 58 -11.66 16.56 -4.89
N SER A 59 -10.45 16.13 -5.26
CA SER A 59 -9.62 16.83 -6.25
C SER A 59 -9.83 16.27 -7.66
N GLN A 60 -10.57 16.99 -8.51
CA GLN A 60 -10.98 16.58 -9.86
C GLN A 60 -9.84 16.44 -10.90
N LYS A 61 -8.55 16.54 -10.52
CA LYS A 61 -7.40 16.62 -11.45
C LYS A 61 -6.21 15.76 -11.02
N VAL A 62 -6.45 14.46 -10.81
CA VAL A 62 -5.40 13.53 -10.37
C VAL A 62 -4.97 12.65 -11.53
N SER A 63 -3.71 12.78 -11.92
CA SER A 63 -3.06 11.95 -12.92
C SER A 63 -2.54 10.65 -12.30
N LEU A 64 -2.45 9.60 -13.12
CA LEU A 64 -1.91 8.29 -12.71
C LEU A 64 -0.50 8.41 -12.11
N GLY A 65 0.35 9.28 -12.67
CA GLY A 65 1.70 9.52 -12.15
C GLY A 65 1.71 10.06 -10.72
N ARG A 66 0.79 10.97 -10.36
CA ARG A 66 0.64 11.43 -8.97
C ARG A 66 0.17 10.28 -8.09
N PHE A 67 -0.81 9.50 -8.54
CA PHE A 67 -1.33 8.37 -7.77
C PHE A 67 -0.24 7.34 -7.43
N LEU A 68 0.61 6.99 -8.41
CA LEU A 68 1.78 6.12 -8.21
C LEU A 68 2.80 6.72 -7.25
N LEU A 69 3.11 8.01 -7.39
CA LEU A 69 4.08 8.70 -6.53
C LEU A 69 3.61 8.72 -5.06
N PHE A 70 2.35 9.01 -4.82
CA PHE A 70 1.79 8.97 -3.47
C PHE A 70 1.76 7.55 -2.90
N GLY A 71 1.40 6.55 -3.71
CA GLY A 71 1.51 5.14 -3.34
C GLY A 71 2.92 4.74 -2.93
N PHE A 72 3.92 5.20 -3.70
CA PHE A 72 5.33 4.96 -3.41
C PHE A 72 5.78 5.62 -2.12
N ILE A 73 5.53 6.92 -1.95
CA ILE A 73 5.92 7.68 -0.75
C ILE A 73 5.25 7.09 0.48
N TYR A 74 3.96 6.75 0.37
CA TYR A 74 3.22 6.15 1.47
C TYR A 74 3.78 4.78 1.85
N GLY A 75 4.00 3.89 0.87
CA GLY A 75 4.60 2.58 1.10
C GLY A 75 5.99 2.70 1.74
N LEU A 76 6.82 3.61 1.25
CA LEU A 76 8.15 3.86 1.79
C LEU A 76 8.10 4.36 3.24
N ALA A 77 7.29 5.39 3.51
CA ALA A 77 7.15 5.96 4.85
C ALA A 77 6.59 4.93 5.85
N ALA A 78 5.56 4.19 5.44
CA ALA A 78 4.98 3.12 6.23
C ALA A 78 6.01 2.05 6.61
N THR A 79 6.76 1.56 5.62
CA THR A 79 7.78 0.55 5.86
C THR A 79 8.90 1.09 6.74
N VAL A 80 9.37 2.32 6.56
CA VAL A 80 10.38 2.94 7.46
C VAL A 80 9.88 2.98 8.89
N ILE A 81 8.62 3.39 9.12
CA ILE A 81 8.04 3.46 10.47
C ILE A 81 7.98 2.05 11.09
N ILE A 82 7.50 1.05 10.34
CA ILE A 82 7.41 -0.34 10.83
C ILE A 82 8.81 -0.89 11.17
N LEU A 83 9.77 -0.77 10.25
CA LEU A 83 11.14 -1.25 10.50
C LEU A 83 11.80 -0.51 11.66
N GLY A 84 11.47 0.78 11.85
CA GLY A 84 11.90 1.57 12.99
C GLY A 84 11.34 1.06 14.32
N ILE A 85 10.05 0.68 14.35
CA ILE A 85 9.42 0.04 15.52
C ILE A 85 10.06 -1.33 15.80
N MET A 86 10.39 -2.09 14.75
CA MET A 86 11.03 -3.41 14.85
C MET A 86 12.52 -3.35 15.23
N GLN A 87 13.12 -2.15 15.30
CA GLN A 87 14.53 -1.92 15.66
C GLN A 87 15.53 -2.78 14.87
N LEU A 88 15.28 -2.96 13.57
CA LEU A 88 16.19 -3.72 12.69
C LEU A 88 17.55 -3.01 12.57
N THR A 89 18.63 -3.75 12.83
CA THR A 89 19.98 -3.19 13.04
C THR A 89 20.76 -2.95 11.74
N GLY A 90 20.33 -3.54 10.62
CA GLY A 90 21.03 -3.46 9.33
C GLY A 90 20.59 -2.28 8.48
N THR A 91 21.35 -1.19 8.43
CA THR A 91 21.04 0.02 7.64
C THR A 91 20.80 -0.29 6.14
N LEU A 92 21.61 -1.16 5.55
CA LEU A 92 21.46 -1.57 4.14
C LEU A 92 20.17 -2.35 3.89
N MET A 93 19.81 -3.26 4.78
CA MET A 93 18.59 -4.05 4.70
C MET A 93 17.36 -3.15 4.91
N LEU A 94 17.45 -2.18 5.81
CA LEU A 94 16.40 -1.19 6.07
C LEU A 94 16.10 -0.38 4.80
N VAL A 95 17.14 0.17 4.14
CA VAL A 95 16.98 0.92 2.88
C VAL A 95 16.36 0.05 1.78
N PHE A 96 16.84 -1.18 1.60
CA PHE A 96 16.33 -2.07 0.57
C PHE A 96 14.86 -2.41 0.77
N ILE A 97 14.48 -2.77 1.99
CA ILE A 97 13.10 -3.15 2.32
C ILE A 97 12.17 -1.95 2.26
N SER A 98 12.61 -0.76 2.68
CA SER A 98 11.83 0.48 2.53
C SER A 98 11.58 0.84 1.07
N LEU A 99 12.57 0.68 0.19
CA LEU A 99 12.37 0.87 -1.26
C LEU A 99 11.39 -0.16 -1.82
N LEU A 100 11.51 -1.42 -1.40
CA LEU A 100 10.61 -2.50 -1.81
C LEU A 100 9.16 -2.25 -1.34
N GLY A 101 8.99 -1.77 -0.10
CA GLY A 101 7.70 -1.31 0.43
C GLY A 101 7.10 -0.15 -0.37
N GLY A 102 7.94 0.80 -0.81
CA GLY A 102 7.52 1.85 -1.74
C GLY A 102 7.05 1.31 -3.08
N VAL A 103 7.80 0.39 -3.71
CA VAL A 103 7.41 -0.23 -4.99
C VAL A 103 6.09 -0.97 -4.86
N ILE A 104 5.91 -1.75 -3.79
CA ILE A 104 4.66 -2.44 -3.48
C ILE A 104 3.52 -1.43 -3.32
N GLY A 105 3.72 -0.37 -2.54
CA GLY A 105 2.74 0.69 -2.34
C GLY A 105 2.31 1.36 -3.65
N ALA A 106 3.24 1.56 -4.58
CA ALA A 106 2.94 2.07 -5.92
C ALA A 106 2.10 1.09 -6.75
N ILE A 107 2.41 -0.21 -6.70
CA ILE A 107 1.66 -1.26 -7.40
C ILE A 107 0.24 -1.38 -6.84
N LEU A 108 0.09 -1.42 -5.51
CA LEU A 108 -1.23 -1.45 -4.86
C LEU A 108 -2.07 -0.23 -5.22
N SER A 109 -1.43 0.94 -5.31
CA SER A 109 -2.07 2.16 -5.76
C SER A 109 -2.49 2.08 -7.24
N LEU A 110 -1.65 1.54 -8.12
CA LEU A 110 -2.04 1.30 -9.51
C LEU A 110 -3.29 0.42 -9.61
N ILE A 111 -3.31 -0.68 -8.86
CA ILE A 111 -4.43 -1.62 -8.81
C ILE A 111 -5.69 -0.88 -8.35
N PHE A 112 -5.61 -0.14 -7.24
CA PHE A 112 -6.74 0.65 -6.73
C PHE A 112 -7.28 1.64 -7.77
N PHE A 113 -6.38 2.36 -8.45
CA PHE A 113 -6.75 3.35 -9.46
C PHE A 113 -7.50 2.72 -10.64
N VAL A 114 -7.02 1.58 -11.13
CA VAL A 114 -7.65 0.82 -12.22
C VAL A 114 -9.01 0.28 -11.80
N PHE A 115 -9.11 -0.35 -10.63
CA PHE A 115 -10.38 -0.92 -10.13
C PHE A 115 -11.43 0.14 -9.79
N ARG A 116 -11.03 1.35 -9.38
CA ARG A 116 -11.94 2.48 -9.17
C ARG A 116 -12.48 3.05 -10.49
N GLY A 117 -11.94 2.65 -11.64
CA GLY A 117 -12.42 3.05 -12.95
C GLY A 117 -11.71 4.28 -13.53
N GLY A 118 -10.51 4.60 -13.06
CA GLY A 118 -9.65 5.62 -13.70
C GLY A 118 -9.23 5.14 -15.09
N LYS A 119 -9.99 5.50 -16.13
CA LYS A 119 -9.59 5.30 -17.53
C LYS A 119 -8.92 6.57 -18.05
N THR A 120 -7.66 6.44 -18.47
CA THR A 120 -6.89 7.43 -19.24
C THR A 120 -6.90 8.85 -18.67
N LEU A 121 -5.84 9.20 -17.94
CA LEU A 121 -5.45 10.57 -17.53
C LEU A 121 -6.32 11.32 -16.51
N SER A 122 -7.50 10.81 -16.14
CA SER A 122 -8.34 11.45 -15.11
C SER A 122 -8.86 10.42 -14.11
N GLY A 123 -8.59 10.66 -12.83
CA GLY A 123 -9.17 9.93 -11.69
C GLY A 123 -10.68 10.13 -11.51
N ARG A 124 -11.42 10.46 -12.57
CA ARG A 124 -12.89 10.50 -12.57
C ARG A 124 -13.40 9.11 -12.19
N ALA A 125 -13.80 8.95 -10.94
CA ALA A 125 -14.72 7.91 -10.54
C ALA A 125 -16.05 8.22 -11.25
N SER A 126 -16.20 7.69 -12.47
CA SER A 126 -17.44 7.55 -13.24
C SER A 126 -18.57 8.50 -12.85
N GLU A 127 -18.74 9.61 -13.58
CA GLU A 127 -20.02 10.32 -13.67
C GLU A 127 -21.06 9.37 -14.26
N LYS A 128 -21.79 8.66 -13.39
CA LYS A 128 -23.17 8.22 -13.61
C LYS A 128 -23.89 8.19 -12.27
#